data_AF-A0A2V8HQX2-F1
#
_entry.id   AF-A0A2V8HQX2-F1
#
_cell.length_a   1.000
_cell.length_b   1.000
_cell.length_c   1.000
_cell.angle_alpha   90.00
_cell.angle_beta   90.00
_cell.angle_gamma   90.00
#
_symmetry.space_group_name_H-M   'P 1'
#
loop_
_entity.id
_entity.type
_entity.pdbx_description
1 polymer ?
#
loop_
_entity_poly.entity_id
_entity_poly.type
_entity_poly.pdbx_seq_one_letter_code
_entity_poly.pdbx_strand_id
1 'polypeptide(L)'
;MGSAQSLRQKDTHRRKQSGRSQGLRSALLSLLTGLISGAITAVVTYYSTYAKARLDLTIEYDKELRKSRLDVYRTLWPLLKPLARYSAERPLSREIATETSGQMRDWYFDGGGIYLSRESRGPYFALKDALQHVIDAPGPLAPTLVARVHDAGTALRAELSNDIGTRRQSFLWG
;
A
#
# COMPACT_ATOMS: atom_id res chain seq x y z
N MET A 1 45.05 51.45 64.14
CA MET A 1 45.28 50.40 63.11
C MET A 1 44.05 49.50 62.90
N GLY A 2 42.83 50.05 62.76
CA GLY A 2 41.58 49.26 62.63
C GLY A 2 40.78 49.45 61.32
N SER A 3 41.04 50.51 60.53
CA SER A 3 40.19 50.85 59.38
C SER A 3 40.52 50.15 58.06
N ALA A 4 41.72 49.60 57.89
CA ALA A 4 42.12 48.94 56.63
C ALA A 4 41.61 47.49 56.49
N GLN A 5 41.32 46.80 57.61
CA GLN A 5 40.82 45.41 57.57
C GLN A 5 39.32 45.34 57.25
N SER A 6 38.52 46.33 57.65
CA SER A 6 37.07 46.37 57.42
C SER A 6 36.69 46.55 55.93
N LEU A 7 37.47 47.34 55.18
CA LEU A 7 37.25 47.55 53.74
C LEU A 7 37.59 46.30 52.91
N ARG A 8 38.66 45.57 53.26
CA ARG A 8 39.07 44.34 52.55
C ARG A 8 38.09 43.18 52.75
N GLN A 9 37.41 43.13 53.91
CA GLN A 9 36.41 42.11 54.21
C GLN A 9 35.10 42.34 53.43
N LYS A 10 34.68 43.60 53.21
CA LYS A 10 33.48 43.93 52.41
C LYS A 10 33.60 43.55 50.94
N ASP A 11 34.76 43.74 50.32
CA ASP A 11 34.95 43.42 48.89
C ASP A 11 34.96 41.91 48.60
N THR A 12 35.51 41.11 49.51
CA THR A 12 35.46 39.64 49.38
C THR A 12 34.04 39.07 49.47
N HIS A 13 33.17 39.67 50.30
CA HIS A 13 31.76 39.31 50.37
C HIS A 13 30.99 39.71 49.10
N ARG A 14 31.28 40.88 48.52
CA ARG A 14 30.67 41.34 47.26
C ARG A 14 31.04 40.45 46.07
N ARG A 15 32.31 40.04 45.96
CA ARG A 15 32.77 39.10 44.91
C ARG A 15 32.15 37.70 45.05
N LYS A 16 32.02 37.18 46.28
CA LYS A 16 31.35 35.88 46.54
C LYS A 16 29.86 35.92 46.23
N GLN A 17 29.17 37.04 46.50
CA GLN A 17 27.76 37.22 46.14
C GLN A 17 27.54 37.33 44.62
N SER A 18 28.47 37.96 43.88
CA SER A 18 28.38 38.10 42.42
C SER A 18 28.59 36.79 41.66
N GLY A 19 29.50 35.91 42.09
CA GLY A 19 29.69 34.61 41.44
C GLY A 19 28.52 33.64 41.66
N ARG A 20 27.87 33.73 42.83
CA ARG A 20 26.72 32.88 43.18
C ARG A 20 25.46 33.22 42.37
N SER A 21 25.25 34.51 42.07
CA SER A 21 24.13 34.95 41.21
C SER A 21 24.37 34.64 39.73
N GLN A 22 25.63 34.63 39.26
CA GLN A 22 25.96 34.18 37.90
C GLN A 22 25.74 32.68 37.72
N GLY A 23 26.16 31.84 38.67
CA GLY A 23 25.96 30.38 38.63
C GLY A 23 24.48 29.97 38.70
N LEU A 24 23.66 30.68 39.47
CA LEU A 24 22.22 30.44 39.51
C LEU A 24 21.52 30.77 38.17
N ARG A 25 21.95 31.83 37.48
CA ARG A 25 21.41 32.21 36.17
C ARG A 25 21.78 31.20 35.08
N SER A 26 23.03 30.72 35.04
CA SER A 26 23.44 29.70 34.07
C SER A 26 22.72 28.37 34.31
N ALA A 27 22.57 27.94 35.57
CA ALA A 27 21.81 26.73 35.91
C ALA A 27 20.33 26.82 35.49
N LEU A 28 19.68 27.97 35.71
CA LEU A 28 18.30 28.21 35.27
C LEU A 28 18.16 28.17 33.75
N LEU A 29 19.11 28.78 33.02
CA LEU A 29 19.13 28.76 31.56
C LEU A 29 19.30 27.34 31.03
N SER A 30 20.23 26.54 31.58
CA SER A 30 20.40 25.14 31.18
C SER A 30 19.16 24.28 31.44
N LEU A 31 18.47 24.49 32.58
CA LEU A 31 17.20 23.84 32.88
C LEU A 31 16.10 24.21 31.87
N LEU A 32 15.96 25.51 31.56
CA LEU A 32 14.99 25.99 30.57
C LEU A 32 15.29 25.44 29.18
N THR A 33 16.55 25.45 28.75
CA THR A 33 16.95 24.87 27.45
C THR A 33 16.68 23.37 27.41
N GLY A 34 16.95 22.63 28.49
CA GLY A 34 16.65 21.20 28.60
C GLY A 34 15.16 20.87 28.57
N LEU A 35 14.32 21.71 29.19
CA LEU A 35 12.86 21.56 29.15
C LEU A 35 12.30 21.85 27.76
N ILE A 36 12.79 22.91 27.10
CA ILE A 36 12.36 23.26 25.74
C ILE A 36 12.80 22.17 24.75
N SER A 37 14.03 21.68 24.84
CA SER A 37 14.50 20.59 23.97
C SER A 37 13.72 19.30 24.23
N GLY A 38 13.48 18.93 25.50
CA GLY A 38 12.65 17.78 25.86
C GLY A 38 11.22 17.89 25.34
N ALA A 39 10.60 19.08 25.43
CA ALA A 39 9.27 19.32 24.89
C ALA A 39 9.22 19.18 23.37
N ILE A 40 10.21 19.73 22.64
CA ILE A 40 10.31 19.57 21.18
C ILE A 40 10.48 18.10 20.81
N THR A 41 11.38 17.37 21.48
CA THR A 41 11.59 15.93 21.22
C THR A 41 10.32 15.13 21.48
N ALA A 42 9.58 15.43 22.55
CA ALA A 42 8.32 14.75 22.86
C ALA A 42 7.27 14.99 21.76
N VAL A 43 7.13 16.23 21.28
CA VAL A 43 6.22 16.58 20.18
C VAL A 43 6.59 15.85 18.89
N VAL A 44 7.87 15.89 18.48
CA VAL A 44 8.34 15.18 17.28
C VAL A 44 8.12 13.67 17.40
N THR A 45 8.40 13.09 18.56
CA THR A 45 8.20 11.65 18.83
C THR A 45 6.73 11.27 18.75
N TYR A 46 5.84 12.08 19.32
CA TYR A 46 4.39 11.85 19.26
C TYR A 46 3.88 11.84 17.82
N TYR A 47 4.21 12.86 17.03
CA TYR A 47 3.81 12.92 15.62
C TYR A 47 4.40 11.77 14.79
N SER A 48 5.67 11.43 15.03
CA SER A 48 6.33 10.31 14.33
C SER A 48 5.65 8.98 14.64
N THR A 49 5.29 8.74 15.90
CA THR A 49 4.60 7.51 16.34
C THR A 49 3.21 7.43 15.72
N TYR A 50 2.47 8.54 15.72
CA TYR A 50 1.15 8.62 15.12
C TYR A 50 1.18 8.36 13.61
N ALA A 51 2.13 8.97 12.90
CA ALA A 51 2.32 8.74 11.47
C ALA A 51 2.69 7.29 11.16
N LYS A 52 3.59 6.68 11.95
CA LYS A 52 3.94 5.26 11.83
C LYS A 52 2.74 4.36 12.04
N ALA A 53 1.95 4.57 13.10
CA ALA A 53 0.78 3.75 13.37
C ALA A 53 -0.25 3.77 12.23
N ARG A 54 -0.48 4.93 11.60
CA ARG A 54 -1.36 5.03 10.41
C ARG A 54 -0.79 4.33 9.19
N LEU A 55 0.52 4.46 8.98
CA LEU A 55 1.21 3.79 7.88
C LEU A 55 1.15 2.27 8.06
N ASP A 56 1.43 1.78 9.26
CA ASP A 56 1.41 0.36 9.60
C ASP A 56 0.02 -0.24 9.37
N LEU A 57 -1.05 0.44 9.81
CA LEU A 57 -2.44 0.02 9.54
C LEU A 57 -2.74 -0.07 8.04
N THR A 58 -2.22 0.88 7.25
CA THR A 58 -2.41 0.89 5.80
C THR A 58 -1.65 -0.27 5.14
N ILE A 59 -0.42 -0.51 5.58
CA ILE A 59 0.43 -1.60 5.09
C ILE A 59 -0.20 -2.96 5.41
N GLU A 60 -0.67 -3.15 6.64
CA GLU A 60 -1.33 -4.38 7.08
C GLU A 60 -2.62 -4.64 6.29
N TYR A 61 -3.46 -3.61 6.15
CA TYR A 61 -4.67 -3.70 5.34
C TYR A 61 -4.37 -4.08 3.88
N ASP A 62 -3.41 -3.41 3.25
CA ASP A 62 -3.00 -3.70 1.87
C ASP A 62 -2.46 -5.12 1.73
N LYS A 63 -1.67 -5.59 2.71
CA LYS A 63 -1.10 -6.93 2.72
C LYS A 63 -2.19 -7.99 2.83
N GLU A 64 -3.13 -7.83 3.75
CA GLU A 64 -4.25 -8.76 3.93
C GLU A 64 -5.18 -8.76 2.71
N LEU A 65 -5.43 -7.60 2.09
CA LEU A 65 -6.21 -7.51 0.86
C LEU A 65 -5.53 -8.22 -0.31
N ARG A 66 -4.21 -8.02 -0.52
CA ARG A 66 -3.47 -8.71 -1.59
C ARG A 66 -3.42 -10.21 -1.38
N LYS A 67 -3.25 -10.65 -0.13
CA LYS A 67 -3.28 -12.07 0.23
C LYS A 67 -4.65 -12.68 -0.08
N SER A 68 -5.72 -12.03 0.35
CA SER A 68 -7.09 -12.49 0.07
C SER A 68 -7.39 -12.54 -1.43
N ARG A 69 -6.96 -11.52 -2.19
CA ARG A 69 -7.05 -11.52 -3.65
C ARG A 69 -6.28 -12.66 -4.29
N LEU A 70 -5.05 -12.94 -3.84
CA LEU A 70 -4.26 -14.05 -4.35
C LEU A 70 -4.98 -15.39 -4.19
N ASP A 71 -5.53 -15.65 -3.00
CA ASP A 71 -6.24 -16.89 -2.71
C ASP A 71 -7.50 -17.04 -3.56
N VAL A 72 -8.24 -15.95 -3.77
CA VAL A 72 -9.45 -15.95 -4.59
C VAL A 72 -9.13 -16.00 -6.09
N TYR A 73 -8.06 -15.35 -6.55
CA TYR A 73 -7.66 -15.38 -7.96
C TYR A 73 -7.05 -16.71 -8.37
N ARG A 74 -6.49 -17.48 -7.43
CA ARG A 74 -6.04 -18.86 -7.67
C ARG A 74 -7.17 -19.79 -8.12
N THR A 75 -8.43 -19.51 -7.77
CA THR A 75 -9.57 -20.30 -8.24
C THR A 75 -10.10 -19.82 -9.59
N LEU A 76 -9.99 -18.52 -9.90
CA LEU A 76 -10.33 -17.97 -11.22
C LEU A 76 -9.32 -18.35 -12.31
N TRP A 77 -8.03 -18.35 -11.98
CA TRP A 77 -6.96 -18.48 -12.97
C TRP A 77 -7.04 -19.75 -13.82
N PRO A 78 -7.33 -20.94 -13.27
CA PRO A 78 -7.49 -22.16 -14.05
C PRO A 78 -8.67 -22.10 -15.03
N LEU A 79 -9.73 -21.37 -14.71
CA LEU A 79 -10.91 -21.19 -15.57
C LEU A 79 -10.54 -20.47 -16.88
N LEU A 80 -9.47 -19.67 -16.87
CA LEU A 80 -8.99 -18.93 -18.04
C LEU A 80 -8.06 -19.78 -18.93
N LYS A 81 -7.63 -20.96 -18.49
CA LYS A 81 -6.69 -21.83 -19.22
C LYS A 81 -7.18 -22.19 -20.64
N PRO A 82 -8.46 -22.54 -20.86
CA PRO A 82 -8.97 -22.84 -22.22
C PRO A 82 -8.90 -21.64 -23.17
N LEU A 83 -8.78 -20.41 -22.66
CA LEU A 83 -8.72 -19.18 -23.44
C LEU A 83 -7.28 -18.75 -23.74
N ALA A 84 -6.29 -19.60 -23.47
CA ALA A 84 -4.89 -19.32 -23.75
C ALA A 84 -4.68 -19.02 -25.24
N ARG A 85 -4.02 -17.89 -25.54
CA ARG A 85 -3.70 -17.49 -26.93
C ARG A 85 -2.71 -18.44 -27.60
N TYR A 86 -1.76 -18.95 -26.81
CA TYR A 86 -0.72 -19.86 -27.27
C TYR A 86 -0.88 -21.20 -26.57
N SER A 87 -0.75 -22.29 -27.32
CA SER A 87 -0.80 -23.66 -26.80
C SER A 87 -2.12 -24.00 -26.09
N ALA A 88 -3.25 -23.49 -26.59
CA ALA A 88 -4.56 -23.97 -26.16
C ALA A 88 -4.69 -25.46 -26.46
N GLU A 89 -5.22 -26.24 -25.52
CA GLU A 89 -5.45 -27.68 -25.69
C GLU A 89 -6.40 -27.97 -26.85
N ARG A 90 -7.37 -27.06 -27.08
CA ARG A 90 -8.35 -27.10 -28.16
C ARG A 90 -8.61 -25.68 -28.69
N PRO A 91 -8.96 -25.52 -29.98
CA PRO A 91 -9.42 -24.23 -30.50
C PRO A 91 -10.63 -23.71 -29.73
N LEU A 92 -10.75 -22.38 -29.62
CA LEU A 92 -11.93 -21.75 -29.00
C LEU A 92 -13.20 -22.18 -29.72
N SER A 93 -14.14 -22.75 -28.97
CA SER A 93 -15.46 -23.14 -29.45
C SER A 93 -16.57 -22.49 -28.62
N ARG A 94 -17.82 -22.61 -29.07
CA ARG A 94 -18.98 -22.09 -28.34
C ARG A 94 -19.20 -22.82 -27.03
N GLU A 95 -18.92 -24.11 -27.01
CA GLU A 95 -19.00 -24.96 -25.83
C GLU A 95 -17.99 -24.47 -24.78
N ILE A 96 -16.73 -24.26 -25.18
CA ILE A 96 -15.69 -23.70 -24.30
C ILE A 96 -16.10 -22.31 -23.80
N ALA A 97 -16.61 -21.44 -24.68
CA ALA A 97 -17.03 -20.10 -24.29
C ALA A 97 -18.19 -20.13 -23.30
N THR A 98 -19.19 -20.99 -23.53
CA THR A 98 -20.36 -21.16 -22.66
C THR A 98 -19.96 -21.69 -21.29
N GLU A 99 -19.16 -22.75 -21.25
CA GLU A 99 -18.67 -23.37 -20.03
C GLU A 99 -17.82 -22.37 -19.22
N THR A 100 -16.84 -21.73 -19.87
CA THR A 100 -15.96 -20.75 -19.22
C THR A 100 -16.76 -19.56 -18.70
N SER A 101 -17.70 -19.04 -19.50
CA SER A 101 -18.58 -17.95 -19.10
C SER A 101 -19.43 -18.34 -17.89
N GLY A 102 -20.00 -19.55 -17.86
CA GLY A 102 -20.75 -20.09 -16.73
C GLY A 102 -19.91 -20.17 -15.47
N GLN A 103 -18.77 -20.85 -15.52
CA GLN A 103 -17.87 -21.02 -14.38
C GLN A 103 -17.36 -19.69 -13.82
N MET A 104 -17.04 -18.72 -14.69
CA MET A 104 -16.65 -17.38 -14.26
C MET A 104 -17.80 -16.63 -13.55
N ARG A 105 -19.05 -16.78 -14.03
CA ARG A 105 -20.21 -16.18 -13.39
C ARG A 105 -20.40 -16.76 -11.98
N ASP A 106 -20.31 -18.08 -11.87
CA ASP A 106 -20.49 -18.77 -10.59
C ASP A 106 -19.40 -18.31 -9.61
N TRP A 107 -18.13 -18.31 -10.04
CA TRP A 107 -17.02 -17.73 -9.28
C TRP A 107 -17.28 -16.28 -8.83
N TYR A 108 -17.84 -15.44 -9.70
CA TYR A 108 -18.11 -14.04 -9.37
C TYR A 108 -19.11 -13.90 -8.22
N PHE A 109 -20.20 -14.68 -8.26
CA PHE A 109 -21.26 -14.63 -7.25
C PHE A 109 -20.95 -15.43 -5.99
N ASP A 110 -20.08 -16.44 -6.08
CA ASP A 110 -19.60 -17.25 -4.94
C ASP A 110 -18.56 -16.51 -4.06
N GLY A 111 -18.42 -15.20 -4.24
CA GLY A 111 -17.52 -14.36 -3.47
C GLY A 111 -16.25 -13.94 -4.20
N GLY A 112 -16.01 -14.39 -5.44
CA GLY A 112 -14.88 -13.92 -6.24
C GLY A 112 -14.99 -12.44 -6.62
N GLY A 113 -16.21 -12.00 -6.96
CA GLY A 113 -16.47 -10.67 -7.49
C GLY A 113 -16.21 -9.53 -6.52
N ILE A 114 -16.24 -9.77 -5.20
CA ILE A 114 -15.97 -8.75 -4.18
C ILE A 114 -14.48 -8.41 -4.05
N TYR A 115 -13.59 -9.29 -4.52
CA TYR A 115 -12.15 -9.09 -4.46
C TYR A 115 -11.58 -8.37 -5.69
N LEU A 116 -12.35 -8.27 -6.77
CA LEU A 116 -11.96 -7.51 -7.96
C LEU A 116 -11.73 -6.05 -7.60
N SER A 117 -10.57 -5.52 -7.99
CA SER A 117 -10.31 -4.10 -7.94
C SER A 117 -11.15 -3.36 -8.97
N ARG A 118 -11.14 -2.02 -8.87
CA ARG A 118 -11.79 -1.18 -9.87
C ARG A 118 -11.15 -1.39 -11.25
N GLU A 119 -9.84 -1.62 -11.27
CA GLU A 119 -9.01 -1.82 -12.44
C GLU A 119 -9.27 -3.19 -13.08
N SER A 120 -9.38 -4.28 -12.30
CA SER A 120 -9.64 -5.62 -12.84
C SER A 120 -11.10 -5.90 -13.17
N ARG A 121 -12.04 -5.17 -12.57
CA ARG A 121 -13.48 -5.30 -12.85
C ARG A 121 -13.83 -4.99 -14.32
N GLY A 122 -13.21 -3.99 -14.92
CA GLY A 122 -13.42 -3.64 -16.33
C GLY A 122 -13.04 -4.78 -17.29
N PRO A 123 -11.79 -5.26 -17.28
CA PRO A 123 -11.34 -6.41 -18.07
C PRO A 123 -12.14 -7.70 -17.81
N TYR A 124 -12.60 -7.93 -16.58
CA TYR A 124 -13.45 -9.07 -16.27
C TYR A 124 -14.75 -9.03 -17.10
N PHE A 125 -15.46 -7.90 -17.08
CA PHE A 125 -16.70 -7.76 -17.85
C PHE A 125 -16.45 -7.65 -19.36
N ALA A 126 -15.32 -7.10 -19.79
CA ALA A 126 -14.93 -7.11 -21.20
C ALA A 126 -14.70 -8.53 -21.72
N LEU A 127 -14.11 -9.41 -20.91
CA LEU A 127 -13.97 -10.83 -21.27
C LEU A 127 -15.33 -11.53 -21.30
N LYS A 128 -16.20 -11.29 -20.31
CA LYS A 128 -17.56 -11.83 -20.28
C LYS A 128 -18.36 -11.42 -21.52
N ASP A 129 -18.26 -10.15 -21.92
CA ASP A 129 -18.89 -9.64 -23.13
C ASP A 129 -18.32 -10.30 -24.40
N ALA A 130 -16.99 -10.44 -24.50
CA ALA A 130 -16.36 -11.10 -25.64
C ALA A 130 -16.78 -12.59 -25.76
N LEU A 131 -16.88 -13.29 -24.63
CA LEU A 131 -17.39 -14.67 -24.59
C LEU A 131 -18.86 -14.74 -25.04
N GLN A 132 -19.69 -13.79 -24.61
CA GLN A 132 -21.09 -13.74 -25.00
C GLN A 132 -21.26 -13.56 -26.52
N HIS A 133 -20.45 -12.70 -27.15
CA HIS A 133 -20.43 -12.57 -28.61
C HIS A 133 -20.05 -13.86 -29.34
N VAL A 134 -19.14 -14.66 -28.77
CA VAL A 134 -18.80 -15.99 -29.32
C VAL A 134 -19.96 -16.96 -29.18
N ILE A 135 -20.67 -16.93 -28.05
CA ILE A 135 -21.84 -17.78 -27.80
C ILE A 135 -22.96 -17.46 -28.80
N ASP A 136 -23.24 -16.17 -29.01
CA ASP A 136 -24.39 -15.69 -29.78
C ASP A 136 -24.17 -15.63 -31.30
N ALA A 137 -22.92 -15.68 -31.77
CA ALA A 137 -22.63 -15.59 -33.20
C ALA A 137 -23.37 -16.69 -33.99
N PRO A 138 -23.84 -16.49 -35.22
CA PRO A 138 -24.29 -17.61 -36.06
C PRO A 138 -23.11 -18.27 -36.79
N GLY A 139 -23.21 -19.57 -37.11
CA GLY A 139 -22.27 -20.26 -38.02
C GLY A 139 -20.83 -20.42 -37.50
N PRO A 140 -19.83 -20.50 -38.39
CA PRO A 140 -18.42 -20.59 -38.01
C PRO A 140 -17.92 -19.34 -37.27
N LEU A 141 -17.04 -19.51 -36.29
CA LEU A 141 -16.50 -18.39 -35.52
C LEU A 141 -15.54 -17.54 -36.37
N ALA A 142 -15.83 -16.25 -36.48
CA ALA A 142 -14.95 -15.30 -37.14
C ALA A 142 -13.63 -15.14 -36.36
N PRO A 143 -12.46 -15.08 -37.04
CA PRO A 143 -11.16 -14.90 -36.38
C PRO A 143 -11.10 -13.65 -35.48
N THR A 144 -11.85 -12.60 -35.82
CA THR A 144 -11.93 -11.36 -35.04
C THR A 144 -12.58 -11.56 -33.67
N LEU A 145 -13.59 -12.43 -33.55
CA LEU A 145 -14.21 -12.77 -32.26
C LEU A 145 -13.25 -13.56 -31.37
N VAL A 146 -12.52 -14.50 -31.97
CA VAL A 146 -11.50 -15.29 -31.26
C VAL A 146 -10.38 -14.39 -30.74
N ALA A 147 -9.88 -13.47 -31.58
CA ALA A 147 -8.88 -12.48 -31.18
C ALA A 147 -9.37 -11.61 -30.01
N ARG A 148 -10.62 -11.12 -30.07
CA ARG A 148 -11.22 -10.30 -29.01
C ARG A 148 -11.27 -11.03 -27.67
N VAL A 149 -11.61 -12.32 -27.64
CA VAL A 149 -11.58 -13.14 -26.42
C VAL A 149 -10.16 -13.27 -25.88
N HIS A 150 -9.16 -13.53 -26.73
CA HIS A 150 -7.77 -13.64 -26.29
C HIS A 150 -7.20 -12.32 -25.75
N ASP A 151 -7.52 -11.19 -26.38
CA ASP A 151 -7.09 -9.88 -25.94
C ASP A 151 -7.72 -9.52 -24.59
N ALA A 152 -9.04 -9.73 -24.44
CA ALA A 152 -9.74 -9.52 -23.18
C ALA A 152 -9.21 -10.44 -22.06
N GLY A 153 -8.96 -11.72 -22.36
CA GLY A 153 -8.38 -12.67 -21.41
C GLY A 153 -6.94 -12.34 -21.03
N THR A 154 -6.18 -11.70 -21.92
CA THR A 154 -4.83 -11.19 -21.61
C THR A 154 -4.89 -9.96 -20.73
N ALA A 155 -5.79 -9.02 -21.02
CA ALA A 155 -6.02 -7.83 -20.20
C ALA A 155 -6.45 -8.19 -18.78
N LEU A 156 -7.40 -9.13 -18.63
CA LEU A 156 -7.82 -9.61 -17.32
C LEU A 156 -6.64 -10.21 -16.53
N ARG A 157 -5.89 -11.14 -17.12
CA ARG A 157 -4.72 -11.74 -16.45
C ARG A 157 -3.68 -10.69 -16.05
N ALA A 158 -3.52 -9.62 -16.84
CA ALA A 158 -2.64 -8.52 -16.51
C ALA A 158 -3.11 -7.76 -15.26
N GLU A 159 -4.38 -7.36 -15.20
CA GLU A 159 -4.90 -6.61 -14.06
C GLU A 159 -5.00 -7.45 -12.78
N LEU A 160 -5.35 -8.74 -12.89
CA LEU A 160 -5.29 -9.65 -11.75
C LEU A 160 -3.87 -9.76 -11.18
N SER A 161 -2.85 -9.75 -12.04
CA SER A 161 -1.43 -9.76 -11.63
C SER A 161 -1.01 -8.42 -11.00
N ASN A 162 -1.52 -7.29 -11.52
CA ASN A 162 -1.28 -5.96 -10.96
C ASN A 162 -1.87 -5.82 -9.55
N ASP A 163 -3.08 -6.36 -9.35
CA ASP A 163 -3.81 -6.36 -8.08
C ASP A 163 -3.05 -7.03 -6.93
N ILE A 164 -2.32 -8.12 -7.24
CA ILE A 164 -1.48 -8.86 -6.27
C ILE A 164 -0.03 -8.37 -6.24
N GLY A 165 0.32 -7.39 -7.08
CA GLY A 165 1.62 -6.74 -7.08
C GLY A 165 2.76 -7.52 -7.76
N THR A 166 2.48 -8.59 -8.51
CA THR A 166 3.54 -9.38 -9.17
C THR A 166 4.11 -8.69 -10.41
N ARG A 167 3.46 -7.65 -10.94
CA ARG A 167 3.87 -6.89 -12.13
C ARG A 167 4.27 -5.43 -11.88
N ARG A 168 4.22 -4.94 -10.64
CA ARG A 168 4.71 -3.59 -10.33
C ARG A 168 6.22 -3.64 -10.18
N GLN A 169 6.95 -2.85 -10.98
CA GLN A 169 8.36 -2.59 -10.71
C GLN A 169 8.47 -1.95 -9.32
N SER A 170 9.27 -2.56 -8.45
CA SER A 170 9.63 -1.97 -7.18
C SER A 170 10.42 -0.69 -7.44
N PHE A 171 9.95 0.43 -6.88
CA PHE A 171 10.61 1.74 -6.94
C PHE A 171 12.10 1.71 -6.53
N LEU A 172 12.52 0.71 -5.75
CA LEU A 172 13.91 0.53 -5.31
C LEU A 172 14.87 0.04 -6.41
N TRP A 173 14.37 -0.30 -7.61
CA TRP A 173 15.16 -0.87 -8.71
C TRP A 173 14.85 -0.21 -10.06
N GLY A 174 14.42 1.06 -10.04
CA GLY A 174 14.16 1.90 -11.23
C GLY A 174 15.04 3.14 -11.25
#